data_AF-A0A930T8V8-F1
#
_entry.id   AF-A0A930T8V8-F1
#
_cell.length_a   1.000
_cell.length_b   1.000
_cell.length_c   1.000
_cell.angle_alpha   90.00
_cell.angle_beta   90.00
_cell.angle_gamma   90.00
#
_symmetry.space_group_name_H-M   'P 1'
#
loop_
_entity.id
_entity.type
_entity.pdbx_description
1 polymer ?
#
loop_
_entity_poly.entity_id
_entity_poly.type
_entity_poly.pdbx_seq_one_letter_code
_entity_poly.pdbx_strand_id
1 'polypeptide(L)'
;MTNFQGEIAALVAALLWAVASVVYGRVGVYIPPLHLNLIKGIIAIVLLLVTIAFTGKLSFVIAPIPLYLLLLSGVIGIGLGDTAFLAGINNLGARRLLLLETLAPPMTAVLALIFLQERLNASAWCSILLTILGIAWVISERTEKEVSSKSSLRGIIFGLLAAVANAFGAVISRAALANTNINPLWAALLRLSAGVLFLLPLITLRREKLTSVPSPSKSWRIIGAICFAAFCGTYLGIWLQQTAIKLAPVGIASTLLQTSPIFALPLALGMGERISMRATAGVLIAIAGIALLFYLK
;
A
#
# COMPACT_ATOMS: atom_id res chain seq x y z
N MET A 1 29.04 7.98 0.12
CA MET A 1 28.30 6.71 -0.05
C MET A 1 26.83 7.06 -0.17
N THR A 2 26.20 6.77 -1.31
CA THR A 2 24.77 6.97 -1.52
C THR A 2 23.99 6.07 -0.56
N ASN A 3 23.15 6.65 0.29
CA ASN A 3 22.33 5.90 1.24
C ASN A 3 21.00 5.52 0.56
N PHE A 4 20.77 4.22 0.36
CA PHE A 4 19.58 3.65 -0.29
C PHE A 4 18.58 3.04 0.69
N GLN A 5 18.69 3.35 1.99
CA GLN A 5 17.83 2.77 3.03
C GLN A 5 16.33 2.98 2.74
N GLY A 6 15.95 4.14 2.21
CA GLY A 6 14.55 4.43 1.89
C GLY A 6 14.03 3.62 0.72
N GLU A 7 14.81 3.52 -0.35
CA GLU A 7 14.45 2.75 -1.55
C GLU A 7 14.39 1.25 -1.27
N ILE A 8 15.34 0.72 -0.50
CA ILE A 8 15.33 -0.67 -0.07
C ILE A 8 14.11 -0.95 0.82
N ALA A 9 13.79 -0.04 1.76
CA ALA A 9 12.58 -0.18 2.57
C ALA A 9 11.31 -0.23 1.71
N ALA A 10 11.22 0.57 0.64
CA ALA A 10 10.10 0.55 -0.29
C ALA A 10 9.98 -0.79 -1.04
N LEU A 11 11.09 -1.34 -1.55
CA LEU A 11 11.10 -2.62 -2.25
C LEU A 11 10.73 -3.78 -1.33
N VAL A 12 11.25 -3.79 -0.09
CA VAL A 12 10.89 -4.81 0.91
C VAL A 12 9.42 -4.69 1.31
N ALA A 13 8.90 -3.47 1.48
CA ALA A 13 7.48 -3.25 1.72
C ALA A 13 6.61 -3.77 0.55
N ALA A 14 7.01 -3.51 -0.69
CA ALA A 14 6.32 -4.01 -1.88
C ALA A 14 6.31 -5.56 -1.95
N LEU A 15 7.42 -6.22 -1.61
CA LEU A 15 7.48 -7.67 -1.48
C LEU A 15 6.51 -8.19 -0.41
N LEU A 16 6.52 -7.57 0.77
CA LEU A 16 5.62 -7.96 1.87
C LEU A 16 4.14 -7.74 1.52
N TRP A 17 3.83 -6.68 0.78
CA TRP A 17 2.49 -6.44 0.25
C TRP A 17 2.09 -7.45 -0.83
N ALA A 18 3.02 -7.87 -1.70
CA ALA A 18 2.75 -8.95 -2.64
C ALA A 18 2.35 -10.23 -1.90
N VAL A 19 3.12 -10.66 -0.89
CA VAL A 19 2.80 -11.82 -0.05
C VAL A 19 1.46 -11.65 0.67
N ALA A 20 1.22 -10.50 1.30
CA ALA A 20 -0.02 -10.23 2.04
C ALA A 20 -1.24 -10.19 1.12
N SER A 21 -1.12 -9.66 -0.10
CA SER A 21 -2.23 -9.54 -1.06
C SER A 21 -2.76 -10.90 -1.51
N VAL A 22 -1.89 -11.90 -1.70
CA VAL A 22 -2.30 -13.28 -2.01
C VAL A 22 -3.16 -13.86 -0.89
N VAL A 23 -2.80 -13.57 0.36
CA VAL A 23 -3.55 -14.04 1.54
C VAL A 23 -4.86 -13.27 1.70
N TYR A 24 -4.83 -11.93 1.60
CA TYR A 24 -6.03 -11.10 1.68
C TYR A 24 -7.03 -11.38 0.56
N GLY A 25 -6.59 -11.70 -0.64
CA GLY A 25 -7.48 -12.09 -1.74
C GLY A 25 -8.31 -13.34 -1.43
N ARG A 26 -7.76 -14.28 -0.64
CA ARG A 26 -8.49 -15.49 -0.20
C ARG A 26 -9.41 -15.21 0.98
N VAL A 27 -8.98 -14.37 1.93
CA VAL A 27 -9.76 -14.07 3.13
C VAL A 27 -10.88 -13.05 2.87
N GLY A 28 -10.64 -12.06 2.01
CA GLY A 28 -11.58 -10.98 1.68
C GLY A 28 -12.86 -11.44 1.00
N VAL A 29 -12.91 -12.70 0.53
CA VAL A 29 -14.15 -13.35 0.06
C VAL A 29 -15.18 -13.49 1.19
N TYR A 30 -14.72 -13.65 2.44
CA TYR A 30 -15.57 -13.91 3.60
C TYR A 30 -15.81 -12.66 4.45
N ILE A 31 -14.91 -11.68 4.40
CA ILE A 31 -14.93 -10.52 5.31
C ILE A 31 -15.13 -9.23 4.51
N PRO A 32 -16.15 -8.42 4.83
CA PRO A 32 -16.37 -7.14 4.17
C PRO A 32 -15.14 -6.22 4.25
N PRO A 33 -14.85 -5.42 3.21
CA PRO A 33 -13.72 -4.49 3.13
C PRO A 33 -13.46 -3.67 4.39
N LEU A 34 -14.52 -3.05 4.91
CA LEU A 34 -14.44 -2.15 6.06
C LEU A 34 -14.03 -2.91 7.34
N HIS A 35 -14.57 -4.11 7.54
CA HIS A 35 -14.23 -4.98 8.66
C HIS A 35 -12.81 -5.54 8.53
N LEU A 36 -12.41 -5.95 7.32
CA LEU A 36 -11.05 -6.43 7.09
C LEU A 36 -10.01 -5.33 7.35
N ASN A 37 -10.30 -4.09 6.94
CA ASN A 37 -9.44 -2.93 7.20
C ASN A 37 -9.32 -2.64 8.70
N LEU A 38 -10.43 -2.71 9.44
CA LEU A 38 -10.43 -2.57 10.89
C LEU A 38 -9.58 -3.65 11.57
N ILE A 39 -9.82 -4.93 11.24
CA ILE A 39 -9.15 -6.08 11.88
C ILE A 39 -7.64 -6.02 11.62
N LYS A 40 -7.20 -5.87 10.37
CA LYS A 40 -5.77 -5.78 10.05
C LYS A 40 -5.12 -4.57 10.74
N GLY A 41 -5.86 -3.46 10.83
CA GLY A 41 -5.41 -2.23 11.48
C GLY A 41 -5.18 -2.41 12.98
N ILE A 42 -6.14 -3.02 13.69
CA ILE A 42 -6.02 -3.31 15.13
C ILE A 42 -4.82 -4.23 15.39
N ILE A 43 -4.69 -5.32 14.62
CA ILE A 43 -3.55 -6.24 14.76
C ILE A 43 -2.22 -5.49 14.58
N ALA A 44 -2.12 -4.66 13.54
CA ALA A 44 -0.92 -3.88 13.28
C ALA A 44 -0.62 -2.85 14.38
N ILE A 45 -1.63 -2.17 14.91
CA ILE A 45 -1.47 -1.23 16.04
C ILE A 45 -0.88 -1.94 17.26
N VAL A 46 -1.42 -3.11 17.62
CA VAL A 46 -0.91 -3.91 18.75
C VAL A 46 0.55 -4.30 18.51
N LEU A 47 0.89 -4.79 17.32
CA LEU A 47 2.27 -5.18 16.98
C LEU A 47 3.24 -3.98 16.99
N LEU A 48 2.80 -2.80 16.54
CA LEU A 48 3.58 -1.56 16.59
C LEU A 48 3.83 -1.13 18.03
N LEU A 49 2.80 -1.13 18.89
CA LEU A 49 2.92 -0.80 20.30
C LEU A 49 3.89 -1.74 21.03
N VAL A 50 3.77 -3.05 20.78
CA VAL A 50 4.68 -4.07 21.32
C VAL A 50 6.12 -3.78 20.88
N THR A 51 6.33 -3.45 19.61
CA THR A 51 7.66 -3.14 19.08
C THR A 51 8.24 -1.85 19.67
N ILE A 52 7.42 -0.82 19.87
CA ILE A 52 7.83 0.42 20.55
C ILE A 52 8.26 0.13 22.00
N ALA A 53 7.48 -0.68 22.72
CA ALA A 53 7.79 -1.07 24.09
C ALA A 53 9.14 -1.82 24.18
N PHE A 54 9.37 -2.81 23.31
CA PHE A 54 10.61 -3.59 23.30
C PHE A 54 11.84 -2.81 22.81
N THR A 55 11.66 -1.84 21.91
CA THR A 55 12.78 -1.03 21.39
C THR A 55 13.16 0.13 22.30
N GLY A 56 12.47 0.34 23.42
CA GLY A 56 12.73 1.42 24.36
C GLY A 56 12.41 2.82 23.81
N LYS A 57 11.69 2.92 22.69
CA LYS A 57 11.38 4.20 22.01
C LYS A 57 10.10 4.85 22.55
N LEU A 58 9.84 4.68 23.84
CA LEU A 58 8.60 5.08 24.51
C LEU A 58 8.46 6.60 24.66
N SER A 59 9.57 7.33 24.79
CA SER A 59 9.56 8.79 24.83
C SER A 59 9.47 9.36 23.42
N PHE A 60 8.38 10.06 23.10
CA PHE A 60 8.32 10.92 21.93
C PHE A 60 7.69 12.26 22.31
N VAL A 61 8.32 13.34 21.86
CA VAL A 61 7.71 14.66 21.78
C VAL A 61 7.61 14.96 20.30
N ILE A 62 6.40 14.85 19.75
CA ILE A 62 6.11 15.24 18.37
C ILE A 62 5.47 16.62 18.43
N ALA A 63 6.02 17.57 17.67
CA ALA A 63 5.44 18.89 17.54
C ALA A 63 3.98 18.80 17.01
N PRO A 64 3.08 19.71 17.42
CA PRO A 64 1.66 19.63 17.06
C PRO A 64 1.40 19.50 15.56
N ILE A 65 2.11 20.28 14.73
CA ILE A 65 1.89 20.29 13.27
C ILE A 65 2.19 18.92 12.64
N PRO A 66 3.40 18.32 12.78
CA PRO A 66 3.66 16.97 12.29
C PRO A 66 2.69 15.91 12.84
N LEU A 67 2.25 16.03 14.09
CA LEU A 67 1.25 15.14 14.66
C LEU A 67 -0.06 15.22 13.87
N TYR A 68 -0.62 16.42 13.68
CA TYR A 68 -1.86 16.61 12.92
C TYR A 68 -1.74 16.15 11.47
N LEU A 69 -0.60 16.40 10.81
CA LEU A 69 -0.35 15.92 9.46
C LEU A 69 -0.34 14.38 9.40
N LEU A 70 0.30 13.70 10.35
CA LEU A 70 0.29 12.23 10.41
C LEU A 70 -1.11 11.68 10.67
N LEU A 71 -1.89 12.29 11.56
CA LEU A 71 -3.27 11.87 11.81
C LEU A 71 -4.13 12.06 10.56
N LEU A 72 -4.05 13.22 9.91
CA LEU A 72 -4.77 13.52 8.67
C LEU A 72 -4.38 12.57 7.53
N SER A 73 -3.08 12.32 7.37
CA SER A 73 -2.53 11.35 6.43
C SER A 73 -3.07 9.93 6.68
N GLY A 74 -3.22 9.53 7.95
CA GLY A 74 -3.83 8.27 8.36
C GLY A 74 -5.31 8.16 7.97
N VAL A 75 -6.09 9.20 8.26
CA VAL A 75 -7.51 9.26 7.88
C VAL A 75 -7.69 9.17 6.37
N ILE A 76 -6.91 9.94 5.60
CA ILE A 76 -7.02 9.97 4.14
C ILE A 76 -6.49 8.67 3.53
N GLY A 77 -5.25 8.29 3.80
CA GLY A 77 -4.62 7.14 3.15
C GLY A 77 -5.14 5.79 3.64
N ILE A 78 -5.26 5.59 4.96
CA ILE A 78 -5.62 4.29 5.55
C ILE A 78 -7.13 4.19 5.83
N GLY A 79 -7.74 5.27 6.31
CA GLY A 79 -9.18 5.29 6.55
C GLY A 79 -9.96 5.25 5.23
N LEU A 80 -9.87 6.32 4.44
CA LEU A 80 -10.58 6.45 3.17
C LEU A 80 -9.94 5.63 2.05
N GLY A 81 -8.62 5.73 1.88
CA GLY A 81 -7.88 5.09 0.79
C GLY A 81 -7.97 3.57 0.81
N ASP A 82 -7.51 2.90 1.86
CA ASP A 82 -7.60 1.42 1.93
C ASP A 82 -9.05 0.91 1.84
N THR A 83 -10.01 1.65 2.40
CA THR A 83 -11.43 1.26 2.31
C THR A 83 -11.94 1.37 0.86
N ALA A 84 -11.61 2.46 0.16
CA ALA A 84 -11.92 2.63 -1.25
C ALA A 84 -11.20 1.58 -2.11
N PHE A 85 -9.94 1.27 -1.80
CA PHE A 85 -9.17 0.24 -2.48
C PHE A 85 -9.86 -1.13 -2.35
N LEU A 86 -10.16 -1.57 -1.13
CA LEU A 86 -10.83 -2.85 -0.90
C LEU A 86 -12.24 -2.89 -1.50
N ALA A 87 -13.00 -1.78 -1.44
CA ALA A 87 -14.28 -1.67 -2.14
C ALA A 87 -14.13 -1.76 -3.67
N GLY A 88 -13.07 -1.15 -4.21
CA GLY A 88 -12.68 -1.23 -5.61
C GLY A 88 -12.36 -2.66 -6.04
N ILE A 89 -11.67 -3.45 -5.20
CA ILE A 89 -11.38 -4.87 -5.47
C ILE A 89 -12.70 -5.63 -5.63
N ASN A 90 -13.65 -5.41 -4.71
CA ASN A 90 -14.93 -6.11 -4.73
C ASN A 90 -15.81 -5.74 -5.94
N ASN A 91 -15.66 -4.53 -6.50
CA ASN A 91 -16.49 -4.05 -7.61
C ASN A 91 -15.85 -4.21 -9.00
N LEU A 92 -14.52 -4.14 -9.09
CA LEU A 92 -13.78 -4.09 -10.34
C LEU A 92 -12.83 -5.29 -10.53
N GLY A 93 -12.54 -6.02 -9.46
CA GLY A 93 -11.49 -7.04 -9.41
C GLY A 93 -10.12 -6.44 -9.11
N ALA A 94 -9.27 -7.21 -8.42
CA ALA A 94 -7.95 -6.76 -7.96
C ALA A 94 -7.06 -6.26 -9.12
N ARG A 95 -7.05 -6.97 -10.25
CA ARG A 95 -6.22 -6.64 -11.41
C ARG A 95 -6.53 -5.26 -11.99
N ARG A 96 -7.79 -5.00 -12.35
CA ARG A 96 -8.22 -3.71 -12.90
C ARG A 96 -8.03 -2.58 -11.90
N LEU A 97 -8.23 -2.84 -10.62
CA LEU A 97 -7.97 -1.86 -9.58
C LEU A 97 -6.49 -1.50 -9.48
N LEU A 98 -5.61 -2.49 -9.49
CA LEU A 98 -4.16 -2.26 -9.42
C LEU A 98 -3.65 -1.46 -10.63
N LEU A 99 -4.29 -1.59 -11.80
CA LEU A 99 -4.01 -0.69 -12.94
C LEU A 99 -4.33 0.77 -12.61
N LEU A 100 -5.46 1.05 -11.96
CA LEU A 100 -5.81 2.41 -11.55
C LEU A 100 -4.84 2.93 -10.48
N GLU A 101 -4.40 2.08 -9.55
CA GLU A 101 -3.40 2.45 -8.53
C GLU A 101 -2.02 2.79 -9.11
N THR A 102 -1.69 2.34 -10.33
CA THR A 102 -0.45 2.78 -11.00
C THR A 102 -0.42 4.29 -11.30
N LEU A 103 -1.55 4.99 -11.19
CA LEU A 103 -1.64 6.44 -11.24
C LEU A 103 -1.17 7.12 -9.95
N ALA A 104 -1.11 6.40 -8.82
CA ALA A 104 -0.74 7.00 -7.53
C ALA A 104 0.71 7.50 -7.47
N PRO A 105 1.75 6.78 -7.95
CA PRO A 105 3.13 7.30 -7.94
C PRO A 105 3.37 8.58 -8.75
N PRO A 106 2.93 8.72 -10.02
CA PRO A 106 3.14 9.95 -10.76
C PRO A 106 2.35 11.11 -10.16
N MET A 107 1.12 10.86 -9.67
CA MET A 107 0.36 11.85 -8.91
C MET A 107 1.10 12.28 -7.64
N THR A 108 1.67 11.33 -6.90
CA THR A 108 2.46 11.60 -5.69
C THR A 108 3.65 12.50 -6.02
N ALA A 109 4.38 12.20 -7.10
CA ALA A 109 5.54 12.99 -7.53
C ALA A 109 5.15 14.43 -7.91
N VAL A 110 4.05 14.62 -8.64
CA VAL A 110 3.52 15.95 -8.98
C VAL A 110 3.06 16.70 -7.73
N LEU A 111 2.30 16.07 -6.85
CA LEU A 111 1.83 16.67 -5.60
C LEU A 111 3.01 17.05 -4.69
N ALA A 112 4.04 16.22 -4.61
CA ALA A 112 5.24 16.52 -3.84
C ALA A 112 6.02 17.72 -4.42
N LEU A 113 6.10 17.84 -5.75
CA LEU A 113 6.67 19.00 -6.40
C LEU A 113 5.90 20.28 -6.03
N ILE A 114 4.57 20.24 -6.08
CA ILE A 114 3.71 21.41 -5.81
C ILE A 114 3.75 21.80 -4.32
N PHE A 115 3.47 20.85 -3.42
CA PHE A 115 3.24 21.14 -2.01
C PHE A 115 4.51 21.11 -1.16
N LEU A 116 5.49 20.28 -1.52
CA LEU A 116 6.72 20.09 -0.74
C LEU A 116 7.97 20.66 -1.42
N GLN A 117 7.82 21.18 -2.65
CA GLN A 117 8.93 21.66 -3.46
C GLN A 117 10.01 20.58 -3.70
N GLU A 118 9.64 19.30 -3.65
CA GLU A 118 10.55 18.19 -3.96
C GLU A 118 10.80 18.13 -5.47
N ARG A 119 11.97 18.60 -5.88
CA ARG A 119 12.38 18.58 -7.29
C ARG A 119 13.05 17.26 -7.64
N LEU A 120 12.43 16.53 -8.56
CA LEU A 120 13.02 15.35 -9.18
C LEU A 120 13.72 15.75 -10.49
N ASN A 121 14.90 15.18 -10.74
CA ASN A 121 15.60 15.35 -12.01
C ASN A 121 14.91 14.56 -13.14
N ALA A 122 15.30 14.85 -14.38
CA ALA A 122 14.70 14.22 -15.56
C ALA A 122 14.87 12.69 -15.57
N SER A 123 15.99 12.17 -15.04
CA SER A 123 16.24 10.74 -14.91
C SER A 123 15.29 10.07 -13.92
N ALA A 124 14.99 10.69 -12.78
CA ALA A 124 14.00 10.19 -11.84
C ALA A 124 12.61 10.13 -12.47
N TRP A 125 12.18 11.17 -13.20
CA TRP A 125 10.92 11.14 -13.92
C TRP A 125 10.86 10.02 -14.97
N CYS A 126 11.92 9.85 -15.76
CA CYS A 126 12.02 8.76 -16.72
C CYS A 126 11.93 7.39 -16.04
N SER A 127 12.62 7.21 -14.91
CA SER A 127 12.61 5.98 -14.12
C SER A 127 11.22 5.66 -13.56
N ILE A 128 10.53 6.69 -13.04
CA ILE A 128 9.15 6.58 -12.55
C ILE A 128 8.22 6.11 -13.67
N LEU A 129 8.24 6.80 -14.81
CA LEU A 129 7.39 6.46 -15.95
C LEU A 129 7.69 5.06 -16.50
N LEU A 130 8.96 4.69 -16.66
CA LEU A 130 9.36 3.38 -17.17
C LEU A 130 8.91 2.26 -16.21
N THR A 131 9.09 2.46 -14.90
CA THR A 131 8.65 1.50 -13.88
C THR A 131 7.13 1.31 -13.90
N ILE A 132 6.38 2.41 -13.93
CA ILE A 132 4.91 2.39 -13.98
C ILE A 132 4.41 1.72 -15.26
N LEU A 133 4.98 2.04 -16.42
CA LEU A 133 4.58 1.44 -17.69
C LEU A 133 4.85 -0.06 -17.72
N GLY A 134 5.98 -0.51 -17.18
CA GLY A 134 6.27 -1.93 -17.02
C GLY A 134 5.25 -2.63 -16.11
N ILE A 135 4.96 -2.05 -14.95
CA ILE A 135 3.95 -2.58 -14.00
C ILE A 135 2.55 -2.59 -14.64
N ALA A 136 2.15 -1.50 -15.29
CA ALA A 136 0.86 -1.40 -15.97
C ALA A 136 0.74 -2.46 -17.09
N TRP A 137 1.83 -2.74 -17.82
CA TRP A 137 1.86 -3.81 -18.80
C TRP A 137 1.63 -5.18 -18.14
N VAL A 138 2.38 -5.49 -17.07
CA VAL A 138 2.24 -6.74 -16.31
C VAL A 138 0.79 -6.95 -15.87
N ILE A 139 0.18 -5.93 -15.28
CA ILE A 139 -1.20 -6.04 -14.78
C ILE A 139 -2.22 -6.02 -15.94
N SER A 140 -1.91 -5.44 -17.10
CA SER A 140 -2.82 -5.38 -18.25
C SER A 140 -2.99 -6.73 -18.96
N GLU A 141 -2.22 -7.76 -18.61
CA GLU A 141 -2.34 -9.08 -19.23
C GLU A 141 -3.66 -9.81 -18.86
N ARG A 142 -4.43 -10.22 -19.87
CA ARG A 142 -5.74 -10.85 -19.69
C ARG A 142 -5.63 -12.37 -19.57
N THR A 143 -6.06 -12.92 -18.44
CA THR A 143 -6.28 -14.36 -18.29
C THR A 143 -7.63 -14.74 -18.93
N GLU A 144 -7.64 -15.82 -19.72
CA GLU A 144 -8.81 -16.29 -20.50
C GLU A 144 -10.06 -16.61 -19.65
N LYS A 145 -9.91 -16.78 -18.34
CA LYS A 145 -11.02 -17.06 -17.40
C LYS A 145 -11.84 -15.82 -17.00
N GLU A 146 -11.45 -14.60 -17.37
CA GLU A 146 -12.20 -13.38 -17.04
C GLU A 146 -13.15 -12.96 -18.17
N VAL A 147 -14.22 -13.74 -18.36
CA VAL A 147 -15.40 -13.36 -19.16
C VAL A 147 -16.53 -13.02 -18.20
N SER A 148 -17.16 -11.85 -18.39
CA SER A 148 -18.51 -11.44 -17.91
C SER A 148 -18.69 -10.47 -16.73
N SER A 149 -17.69 -9.71 -16.26
CA SER A 149 -17.97 -8.54 -15.38
C SER A 149 -17.89 -7.23 -16.18
N LYS A 150 -19.07 -6.65 -16.50
CA LYS A 150 -19.17 -5.23 -16.92
C LYS A 150 -18.36 -4.42 -15.92
N SER A 151 -17.41 -3.60 -16.38
CA SER A 151 -16.66 -2.72 -15.48
C SER A 151 -17.66 -1.83 -14.73
N SER A 152 -17.85 -2.11 -13.45
CA SER A 152 -18.74 -1.30 -12.63
C SER A 152 -18.13 0.10 -12.53
N LEU A 153 -18.85 1.12 -13.00
CA LEU A 153 -18.45 2.53 -12.87
C LEU A 153 -18.10 2.85 -11.41
N ARG A 154 -18.82 2.26 -10.45
CA ARG A 154 -18.52 2.37 -9.01
C ARG A 154 -17.12 1.87 -8.67
N GLY A 155 -16.71 0.75 -9.24
CA GLY A 155 -15.37 0.19 -9.04
C GLY A 155 -14.26 1.10 -9.58
N ILE A 156 -14.48 1.74 -10.73
CA ILE A 156 -13.54 2.74 -11.28
C ILE A 156 -13.44 3.95 -10.36
N ILE A 157 -14.58 4.48 -9.90
CA ILE A 157 -14.62 5.62 -8.96
C ILE A 157 -13.85 5.28 -7.68
N PHE A 158 -14.10 4.10 -7.10
CA PHE A 158 -13.38 3.66 -5.91
C PHE A 158 -11.87 3.50 -6.13
N GLY A 159 -11.45 2.98 -7.28
CA GLY A 159 -10.03 2.89 -7.64
C GLY A 159 -9.36 4.24 -7.80
N LEU A 160 -10.02 5.20 -8.45
CA LEU A 160 -9.48 6.55 -8.57
C LEU A 160 -9.41 7.26 -7.21
N LEU A 161 -10.44 7.11 -6.38
CA LEU A 161 -10.45 7.65 -5.02
C LEU A 161 -9.33 7.06 -4.17
N ALA A 162 -9.08 5.75 -4.28
CA ALA A 162 -7.99 5.08 -3.59
C ALA A 162 -6.62 5.61 -4.05
N ALA A 163 -6.39 5.72 -5.36
CA ALA A 163 -5.13 6.24 -5.90
C ALA A 163 -4.87 7.71 -5.46
N VAL A 164 -5.91 8.56 -5.49
CA VAL A 164 -5.85 9.94 -5.02
C VAL A 164 -5.54 9.98 -3.51
N ALA A 165 -6.27 9.20 -2.72
CA ALA A 165 -6.09 9.14 -1.27
C ALA A 165 -4.69 8.63 -0.88
N ASN A 166 -4.16 7.64 -1.60
CA ASN A 166 -2.80 7.15 -1.43
C ASN A 166 -1.78 8.25 -1.72
N ALA A 167 -1.93 8.97 -2.83
CA ALA A 167 -1.01 10.04 -3.21
C ALA A 167 -1.01 11.19 -2.20
N PHE A 168 -2.18 11.70 -1.82
CA PHE A 168 -2.29 12.74 -0.78
C PHE A 168 -1.80 12.24 0.58
N GLY A 169 -2.19 11.04 0.98
CA GLY A 169 -1.73 10.43 2.23
C GLY A 169 -0.21 10.31 2.29
N ALA A 170 0.44 9.89 1.21
CA ALA A 170 1.89 9.83 1.11
C ALA A 170 2.55 11.22 1.24
N VAL A 171 2.07 12.21 0.50
CA VAL A 171 2.60 13.59 0.51
C VAL A 171 2.43 14.26 1.86
N ILE A 172 1.27 14.15 2.50
CA ILE A 172 1.03 14.71 3.84
C ILE A 172 1.97 14.05 4.87
N SER A 173 2.20 12.74 4.75
CA SER A 173 3.15 12.04 5.61
C SER A 173 4.59 12.48 5.38
N ARG A 174 4.97 12.71 4.12
CA ARG A 174 6.28 13.25 3.77
C ARG A 174 6.48 14.62 4.38
N ALA A 175 5.47 15.49 4.33
CA ALA A 175 5.50 16.81 4.97
C ALA A 175 5.78 16.73 6.49
N ALA A 176 5.24 15.70 7.15
CA ALA A 176 5.47 15.49 8.58
C ALA A 176 6.84 14.87 8.90
N LEU A 177 7.41 14.08 7.99
CA LEU A 177 8.58 13.22 8.25
C LEU A 177 9.91 13.77 7.71
N ALA A 178 9.92 14.44 6.57
CA ALA A 178 11.13 14.73 5.81
C ALA A 178 12.19 15.52 6.59
N ASN A 179 11.74 16.50 7.38
CA ASN A 179 12.61 17.41 8.13
C ASN A 179 12.43 17.27 9.64
N THR A 180 11.99 16.10 10.12
CA THR A 180 11.73 15.87 11.55
C THR A 180 12.44 14.63 12.05
N ASN A 181 12.71 14.60 13.36
CA ASN A 181 13.32 13.44 14.02
C ASN A 181 12.30 12.35 14.38
N ILE A 182 11.08 12.41 13.83
CA ILE A 182 10.01 11.47 14.13
C ILE A 182 10.40 10.07 13.66
N ASN A 183 10.33 9.09 14.55
CA ASN A 183 10.60 7.70 14.18
C ASN A 183 9.52 7.19 13.20
N PRO A 184 9.88 6.55 12.07
CA PRO A 184 8.90 5.95 11.16
C PRO A 184 7.94 4.97 11.83
N LEU A 185 8.36 4.30 12.91
CA LEU A 185 7.52 3.41 13.71
C LEU A 185 6.36 4.16 14.38
N TRP A 186 6.65 5.33 14.95
CA TRP A 186 5.63 6.22 15.54
C TRP A 186 4.72 6.82 14.47
N ALA A 187 5.27 7.20 13.31
CA ALA A 187 4.47 7.68 12.20
C ALA A 187 3.50 6.62 11.68
N ALA A 188 3.95 5.37 11.56
CA ALA A 188 3.08 4.24 11.18
C ALA A 188 1.97 4.03 12.21
N LEU A 189 2.29 4.05 13.50
CA LEU A 189 1.31 3.91 14.59
C LEU A 189 0.27 5.03 14.56
N LEU A 190 0.69 6.30 14.50
CA LEU A 190 -0.22 7.45 14.50
C LEU A 190 -1.16 7.43 13.30
N ARG A 191 -0.62 7.12 12.11
CA ARG A 191 -1.42 6.98 10.89
C ARG A 191 -2.44 5.85 10.99
N LEU A 192 -2.01 4.68 11.44
CA LEU A 192 -2.89 3.51 11.61
C LEU A 192 -3.97 3.78 12.65
N SER A 193 -3.62 4.34 13.80
CA SER A 193 -4.57 4.71 14.85
C SER A 193 -5.61 5.70 14.34
N ALA A 194 -5.19 6.76 13.63
CA ALA A 194 -6.13 7.73 13.06
C ALA A 194 -7.05 7.10 12.02
N GLY A 195 -6.50 6.28 11.12
CA GLY A 195 -7.28 5.53 10.14
C GLY A 195 -8.31 4.63 10.79
N VAL A 196 -7.89 3.78 11.74
CA VAL A 196 -8.76 2.85 12.47
C VAL A 196 -9.85 3.58 13.26
N LEU A 197 -9.51 4.64 14.00
CA LEU A 197 -10.48 5.44 14.75
C LEU A 197 -11.53 6.08 13.82
N PHE A 198 -11.13 6.50 12.63
CA PHE A 198 -12.05 7.02 11.63
C PHE A 198 -13.01 5.96 11.08
N LEU A 199 -12.60 4.69 11.01
CA LEU A 199 -13.47 3.60 10.53
C LEU A 199 -14.57 3.21 11.53
N LEU A 200 -14.33 3.36 12.83
CA LEU A 200 -15.28 2.95 13.89
C LEU A 200 -16.70 3.54 13.70
N PRO A 201 -16.89 4.87 13.54
CA PRO A 201 -18.22 5.43 13.32
C PRO A 201 -18.84 5.00 11.98
N LEU A 202 -18.03 4.76 10.94
CA LEU A 202 -18.54 4.32 9.64
C LEU A 202 -19.12 2.90 9.70
N ILE A 203 -18.51 2.01 10.48
CA ILE A 203 -18.99 0.65 10.69
C ILE A 203 -20.31 0.66 11.45
N THR A 204 -20.41 1.44 12.53
CA THR A 204 -21.63 1.52 13.34
C THR A 204 -22.79 2.14 12.57
N LEU A 205 -22.53 3.16 11.75
CA LEU A 205 -23.55 3.83 10.92
C LEU A 205 -24.05 2.96 9.77
N ARG A 206 -23.17 2.22 9.09
CA ARG A 206 -23.56 1.38 7.94
C ARG A 206 -24.24 0.08 8.33
N ARG A 207 -24.17 -0.34 9.60
CA ARG A 207 -24.72 -1.61 10.12
C ARG A 207 -24.38 -2.82 9.22
N GLU A 208 -23.18 -2.81 8.61
CA GLU A 208 -22.76 -3.90 7.73
C GLU A 208 -22.67 -5.19 8.55
N LYS A 209 -23.54 -6.15 8.24
CA LYS A 209 -23.47 -7.48 8.86
C LYS A 209 -22.26 -8.21 8.30
N LEU A 210 -21.51 -8.90 9.16
CA LEU A 210 -20.52 -9.87 8.73
C LEU A 210 -21.21 -10.90 7.81
N THR A 211 -20.80 -10.96 6.56
CA THR A 211 -21.30 -11.92 5.59
C THR A 211 -20.85 -13.31 6.01
N SER A 212 -21.79 -14.17 6.40
CA SER A 212 -21.61 -15.61 6.67
C SER A 212 -20.32 -16.00 7.39
N VAL A 213 -20.37 -16.12 8.72
CA VAL A 213 -19.27 -16.67 9.52
C VAL A 213 -18.95 -18.09 9.01
N PRO A 214 -17.70 -18.38 8.60
CA PRO A 214 -17.32 -19.72 8.14
C PRO A 214 -17.48 -20.76 9.27
N SER A 215 -17.65 -22.03 8.88
CA SER A 215 -17.75 -23.16 9.82
C SER A 215 -16.65 -23.12 10.90
N PRO A 216 -16.95 -23.46 12.17
CA PRO A 216 -16.01 -23.33 13.30
C PRO A 216 -14.63 -23.96 13.08
N SER A 217 -14.53 -25.05 12.31
CA SER A 217 -13.26 -25.74 12.02
C SER A 217 -12.34 -24.97 11.06
N LYS A 218 -12.89 -24.06 10.23
CA LYS A 218 -12.13 -23.20 9.31
C LYS A 218 -11.75 -21.86 9.95
N SER A 219 -12.37 -21.48 11.06
CA SER A 219 -12.21 -20.16 11.70
C SER A 219 -10.78 -19.89 12.15
N TRP A 220 -10.09 -20.85 12.79
CA TRP A 220 -8.72 -20.64 13.28
C TRP A 220 -7.70 -20.46 12.16
N ARG A 221 -7.85 -21.17 11.04
CA ARG A 221 -6.98 -21.02 9.86
C ARG A 221 -7.15 -19.66 9.21
N ILE A 222 -8.39 -19.16 9.14
CA ILE A 222 -8.70 -17.84 8.59
C ILE A 222 -8.13 -16.75 9.50
N ILE A 223 -8.29 -16.88 10.82
CA ILE A 223 -7.71 -15.95 11.79
C ILE A 223 -6.18 -15.94 11.68
N GLY A 224 -5.54 -17.12 11.63
CA GLY A 224 -4.09 -17.22 11.43
C GLY A 224 -3.62 -16.57 10.14
N ALA A 225 -4.36 -16.76 9.04
CA ALA A 225 -4.07 -16.12 7.76
C ALA A 225 -4.21 -14.58 7.83
N ILE A 226 -5.23 -14.06 8.52
CA ILE A 226 -5.39 -12.61 8.74
C ILE A 226 -4.23 -12.07 9.57
N CYS A 227 -3.86 -12.74 10.66
CA CYS A 227 -2.75 -12.32 11.51
C CYS A 227 -1.44 -12.28 10.72
N PHE A 228 -1.17 -13.31 9.90
CA PHE A 228 0.01 -13.35 9.03
C PHE A 228 -0.01 -12.22 7.98
N ALA A 229 -1.12 -12.03 7.28
CA ALA A 229 -1.26 -10.97 6.28
C ALA A 229 -1.16 -9.56 6.91
N ALA A 230 -1.72 -9.38 8.10
CA ALA A 230 -1.62 -8.14 8.87
C ALA A 230 -0.19 -7.89 9.35
N PHE A 231 0.52 -8.94 9.81
CA PHE A 231 1.93 -8.87 10.19
C PHE A 231 2.82 -8.43 9.02
N CYS A 232 2.74 -9.13 7.88
CA CYS A 232 3.54 -8.80 6.71
C CYS A 232 3.13 -7.46 6.10
N GLY A 233 1.84 -7.28 5.79
CA GLY A 233 1.38 -6.16 4.99
C GLY A 233 1.11 -4.89 5.78
N THR A 234 0.36 -4.98 6.87
CA THR A 234 -0.14 -3.79 7.59
C THR A 234 0.83 -3.33 8.68
N TYR A 235 1.48 -4.25 9.38
CA TYR A 235 2.50 -3.92 10.37
C TYR A 235 3.84 -3.59 9.70
N LEU A 236 4.55 -4.61 9.18
CA LEU A 236 5.88 -4.40 8.60
C LEU A 236 5.80 -3.53 7.33
N GLY A 237 4.84 -3.78 6.45
CA GLY A 237 4.68 -3.02 5.21
C GLY A 237 4.44 -1.52 5.44
N ILE A 238 3.52 -1.11 6.33
CA ILE A 238 3.30 0.33 6.61
C ILE A 238 4.50 0.94 7.35
N TRP A 239 5.13 0.22 8.27
CA TRP A 239 6.34 0.72 8.94
C TRP A 239 7.49 0.97 7.94
N LEU A 240 7.73 0.03 7.03
CA LEU A 240 8.71 0.18 5.96
C LEU A 240 8.31 1.25 4.95
N GLN A 241 7.02 1.39 4.62
CA GLN A 241 6.50 2.51 3.83
C GLN A 241 6.84 3.84 4.49
N GLN A 242 6.61 4.02 5.79
CA GLN A 242 6.97 5.27 6.48
C GLN A 242 8.49 5.50 6.50
N THR A 243 9.26 4.43 6.57
CA THR A 243 10.73 4.50 6.50
C THR A 243 11.17 4.97 5.12
N ALA A 244 10.59 4.43 4.06
CA ALA A 244 10.81 4.86 2.68
C ALA A 244 10.43 6.32 2.46
N ILE A 245 9.21 6.70 2.88
CA ILE A 245 8.72 8.07 2.77
C ILE A 245 9.59 9.04 3.58
N LYS A 246 10.19 8.62 4.69
CA LYS A 246 11.10 9.47 5.46
C LYS A 246 12.47 9.64 4.79
N LEU A 247 13.01 8.58 4.20
CA LEU A 247 14.41 8.54 3.77
C LEU A 247 14.62 8.76 2.26
N ALA A 248 13.56 8.70 1.45
CA ALA A 248 13.60 8.92 0.01
C ALA A 248 12.57 9.99 -0.42
N PRO A 249 12.79 10.67 -1.56
CA PRO A 249 11.77 11.52 -2.16
C PRO A 249 10.47 10.74 -2.35
N VAL A 250 9.32 11.34 -2.01
CA VAL A 250 8.08 10.57 -1.88
C VAL A 250 7.58 10.02 -3.22
N GLY A 251 7.85 10.71 -4.33
CA GLY A 251 7.56 10.20 -5.67
C GLY A 251 8.35 8.94 -6.04
N ILE A 252 9.62 8.87 -5.62
CA ILE A 252 10.48 7.69 -5.78
C ILE A 252 10.00 6.56 -4.87
N ALA A 253 9.77 6.86 -3.59
CA ALA A 253 9.29 5.88 -2.62
C ALA A 253 7.96 5.25 -3.07
N SER A 254 6.99 6.06 -3.49
CA SER A 254 5.69 5.56 -3.99
C SER A 254 5.82 4.70 -5.23
N THR A 255 6.75 5.03 -6.14
CA THR A 255 7.00 4.21 -7.34
C THR A 255 7.50 2.83 -6.96
N LEU A 256 8.49 2.77 -6.07
CA LEU A 256 9.06 1.50 -5.60
C LEU A 256 8.06 0.69 -4.80
N LEU A 257 7.22 1.32 -3.98
CA LEU A 257 6.13 0.67 -3.25
C LEU A 257 5.09 0.02 -4.19
N GLN A 258 4.88 0.61 -5.37
CA GLN A 258 3.94 0.09 -6.37
C GLN A 258 4.47 -1.13 -7.14
N THR A 259 5.71 -1.56 -6.90
CA THR A 259 6.34 -2.71 -7.58
C THR A 259 5.86 -4.08 -7.08
N SER A 260 4.89 -4.12 -6.14
CA SER A 260 4.29 -5.36 -5.62
C SER A 260 3.91 -6.39 -6.70
N PRO A 261 3.37 -6.02 -7.88
CA PRO A 261 3.06 -6.96 -8.96
C PRO A 261 4.28 -7.71 -9.52
N ILE A 262 5.48 -7.10 -9.48
CA ILE A 262 6.72 -7.76 -9.90
C ILE A 262 7.02 -8.95 -8.98
N PHE A 263 6.84 -8.76 -7.68
CA PHE A 263 7.07 -9.81 -6.68
C PHE A 263 5.94 -10.85 -6.62
N ALA A 264 4.73 -10.49 -7.06
CA ALA A 264 3.60 -11.41 -7.10
C ALA A 264 3.77 -12.51 -8.16
N LEU A 265 4.49 -12.25 -9.25
CA LEU A 265 4.68 -13.20 -10.35
C LEU A 265 5.47 -14.46 -9.95
N PRO A 266 6.66 -14.37 -9.31
CA PRO A 266 7.35 -15.55 -8.79
C PRO A 266 6.51 -16.37 -7.80
N LEU A 267 5.69 -15.69 -6.97
CA LEU A 267 4.77 -16.36 -6.05
C LEU A 267 3.70 -17.16 -6.82
N ALA A 268 3.17 -16.60 -7.90
CA ALA A 268 2.22 -17.27 -8.78
C ALA A 268 2.82 -18.50 -9.48
N LEU A 269 4.08 -18.42 -9.96
CA LEU A 269 4.81 -19.58 -10.50
C LEU A 269 4.94 -20.70 -9.47
N GLY A 270 5.31 -20.37 -8.23
CA GLY A 270 5.41 -21.33 -7.13
C GLY A 270 4.07 -22.00 -6.79
N MET A 271 2.95 -21.36 -7.15
CA MET A 271 1.60 -21.91 -7.02
C MET A 271 1.15 -22.73 -8.26
N GLY A 272 2.01 -22.88 -9.26
CA GLY A 272 1.73 -23.63 -10.50
C GLY A 272 1.01 -22.82 -11.58
N GLU A 273 0.91 -21.49 -11.43
CA GLU A 273 0.34 -20.63 -12.47
C GLU A 273 1.35 -20.42 -13.61
N ARG A 274 0.85 -20.31 -14.85
CA ARG A 274 1.70 -20.04 -16.02
C ARG A 274 1.85 -18.55 -16.20
N ILE A 275 3.10 -18.08 -16.28
CA ILE A 275 3.44 -16.70 -16.64
C ILE A 275 3.55 -16.60 -18.17
N SER A 276 2.95 -15.58 -18.77
CA SER A 276 3.16 -15.31 -20.19
C SER A 276 4.44 -14.50 -20.46
N MET A 277 4.92 -14.58 -21.70
CA MET A 277 6.00 -13.73 -22.18
C MET A 277 5.70 -12.23 -22.06
N ARG A 278 4.43 -11.82 -22.06
CA ARG A 278 4.03 -10.41 -21.93
C ARG A 278 4.25 -9.90 -20.51
N ALA A 279 3.88 -10.69 -19.50
CA ALA A 279 4.20 -10.39 -18.10
C ALA A 279 5.72 -10.33 -17.88
N THR A 280 6.48 -11.28 -18.43
CA THR A 280 7.95 -11.27 -18.33
C THR A 280 8.56 -10.00 -18.94
N ALA A 281 8.12 -9.60 -20.14
CA ALA A 281 8.59 -8.37 -20.78
C ALA A 281 8.26 -7.12 -19.93
N GLY A 282 7.04 -7.03 -19.40
CA GLY A 282 6.65 -5.93 -18.51
C GLY A 282 7.48 -5.86 -17.24
N VAL A 283 7.84 -7.00 -16.65
CA VAL A 283 8.76 -7.07 -15.50
C VAL A 283 10.14 -6.56 -15.86
N LEU A 284 10.69 -6.97 -17.01
CA LEU A 284 12.01 -6.51 -17.44
C LEU A 284 12.04 -4.99 -17.64
N ILE A 285 11.00 -4.42 -18.22
CA ILE A 285 10.83 -2.96 -18.37
C ILE A 285 10.79 -2.30 -16.99
N ALA A 286 10.02 -2.85 -16.05
CA ALA A 286 9.91 -2.29 -14.71
C ALA A 286 11.24 -2.37 -13.93
N ILE A 287 11.96 -3.49 -14.02
CA ILE A 287 13.28 -3.67 -13.43
C ILE A 287 14.29 -2.69 -14.04
N ALA A 288 14.24 -2.45 -15.35
CA ALA A 288 15.10 -1.45 -16.00
C ALA A 288 14.82 -0.04 -15.46
N GLY A 289 13.55 0.32 -15.25
CA GLY A 289 13.16 1.58 -14.61
C GLY A 289 13.68 1.71 -13.17
N ILE A 290 13.58 0.64 -12.38
CA ILE A 290 14.14 0.60 -11.02
C ILE A 290 15.66 0.72 -11.07
N ALA A 291 16.35 -0.02 -11.92
CA ALA A 291 17.80 0.03 -12.04
C ALA A 291 18.29 1.43 -12.44
N LEU A 292 17.59 2.10 -13.36
CA LEU A 292 17.86 3.48 -13.77
C LEU A 292 17.75 4.45 -12.58
N LEU A 293 16.75 4.24 -11.73
CA LEU A 293 16.52 5.04 -10.52
C LEU A 293 17.70 4.94 -9.55
N PHE A 294 18.23 3.73 -9.31
CA PHE A 294 19.38 3.53 -8.42
C PHE A 294 20.70 4.01 -9.04
N TYR A 295 20.86 3.89 -10.36
CA TYR A 295 22.09 4.23 -11.06
C TYR A 295 22.28 5.75 -11.24
N LEU A 296 21.20 6.50 -11.48
CA LEU A 296 21.24 7.94 -11.79
C LEU A 296 20.96 8.84 -10.57
N LYS A 297 21.18 8.33 -9.36
CA LYS A 297 20.95 9.03 -8.09
C LYS A 297 22.23 9.58 -7.49
#